data_AF-A0A969DVB2-F1
#
_entry.id   AF-A0A969DVB2-F1
#
_cell.length_a   1.000
_cell.length_b   1.000
_cell.length_c   1.000
_cell.angle_alpha   90.00
_cell.angle_beta   90.00
_cell.angle_gamma   90.00
#
_symmetry.space_group_name_H-M   'P 1'
#
loop_
_entity.id
_entity.type
_entity.pdbx_description
1 polymer ?
#
loop_
_entity_poly.entity_id
_entity_poly.type
_entity_poly.pdbx_seq_one_letter_code
_entity_poly.pdbx_strand_id
1 'polypeptide(L)' 'MGTIGLLLKAKQAQVIAKVAPILDELDKVDFRISPALRHQALVLAEELDVMGMG' A
#
# COMPACT_ATOMS: atom_id res chain seq x y z
N MET A 1 2.82 15.45 0.52
CA MET A 1 2.78 14.06 1.04
C MET A 1 1.32 13.65 1.05
N GLY A 2 0.92 12.62 0.29
CA GLY A 2 -0.45 12.09 0.31
C GLY A 2 -0.60 10.91 1.27
N THR A 3 -1.82 10.43 1.46
CA THR A 3 -2.17 9.31 2.37
C THR A 3 -1.28 8.08 2.18
N ILE A 4 -1.08 7.65 0.93
CA ILE A 4 -0.25 6.47 0.61
C ILE A 4 1.22 6.67 1.02
N GLY A 5 1.76 7.86 0.77
CA GLY A 5 3.14 8.18 1.17
C GLY A 5 3.33 8.20 2.69
N LEU A 6 2.29 8.56 3.45
CA LEU A 6 2.32 8.47 4.91
C LEU A 6 2.33 7.01 5.39
N LEU A 7 1.52 6.15 4.77
CA LEU A 7 1.49 4.72 5.11
C LEU A 7 2.83 4.03 4.83
N LEU A 8 3.44 4.32 3.69
CA LEU A 8 4.77 3.80 3.35
C LEU A 8 5.83 4.21 4.38
N LYS A 9 5.83 5.48 4.79
CA LYS A 9 6.72 5.97 5.84
C LYS A 9 6.46 5.31 7.19
N ALA A 10 5.19 5.12 7.55
CA ALA A 10 4.83 4.44 8.79
C ALA A 10 5.33 2.99 8.81
N LYS A 11 5.27 2.28 7.66
CA LYS A 11 5.86 0.95 7.53
C LYS A 11 7.39 0.98 7.65
N GLN A 12 8.06 1.89 6.96
CA GLN A 12 9.52 2.05 7.05
C GLN A 12 9.99 2.38 8.47
N ALA A 13 9.22 3.17 9.20
CA ALA A 13 9.45 3.49 10.61
C ALA A 13 8.98 2.38 11.57
N GLN A 14 8.53 1.23 11.05
CA GLN A 14 8.03 0.07 11.80
C GLN A 14 6.85 0.40 12.75
N VAL A 15 6.12 1.49 12.48
CA VAL A 15 4.91 1.89 13.22
C VAL A 15 3.74 0.97 12.84
N ILE A 16 3.71 0.50 11.60
CA ILE A 16 2.75 -0.49 11.10
C ILE A 16 3.50 -1.64 10.42
N ALA A 17 2.97 -2.86 10.53
CA ALA A 17 3.60 -4.03 9.93
C ALA A 17 3.33 -4.17 8.43
N LYS A 18 2.11 -3.80 8.00
CA LYS A 18 1.64 -3.97 6.62
C LYS A 18 0.79 -2.80 6.16
N VAL A 19 0.88 -2.48 4.88
CA VAL A 19 0.11 -1.44 4.18
C VAL A 19 -1.18 -2.01 3.60
N ALA A 20 -1.16 -3.25 3.08
CA ALA A 20 -2.31 -3.90 2.46
C ALA A 20 -3.62 -3.83 3.25
N PRO A 21 -3.69 -4.24 4.54
CA PRO A 21 -4.96 -4.21 5.27
C PRO A 21 -5.51 -2.79 5.44
N ILE A 22 -4.64 -1.77 5.50
CA ILE A 22 -5.08 -0.38 5.61
C ILE A 22 -5.64 0.10 4.27
N LEU A 23 -5.03 -0.30 3.15
CA LEU A 23 -5.59 -0.01 1.82
C LEU A 23 -6.94 -0.71 1.60
N ASP A 24 -7.14 -1.90 2.17
CA ASP A 24 -8.44 -2.59 2.16
C ASP A 24 -9.50 -1.83 2.94
N GLU A 25 -9.18 -1.31 4.12
CA GLU A 25 -10.12 -0.47 4.88
C GLU A 25 -10.42 0.86 4.19
N LEU A 26 -9.44 1.44 3.49
CA LEU A 26 -9.66 2.65 2.70
C LEU A 26 -10.61 2.40 1.52
N ASP A 27 -10.49 1.24 0.86
CA ASP A 27 -11.36 0.86 -0.25
C ASP A 27 -12.83 0.72 0.20
N LYS A 28 -13.05 0.19 1.42
CA LYS A 28 -14.40 0.05 2.01
C LYS A 28 -15.11 1.38 2.30
N VAL A 29 -14.37 2.48 2.43
CA VAL A 29 -14.91 3.82 2.70
C VAL A 29 -14.90 4.72 1.46
N ASP A 30 -14.87 4.10 0.27
CA ASP A 30 -14.84 4.78 -1.03
C ASP A 30 -13.65 5.75 -1.19
N PHE A 31 -12.56 5.53 -0.45
CA PHE A 31 -11.35 6.31 -0.63
C PHE A 31 -10.70 5.92 -1.96
N ARG A 32 -10.81 6.80 -2.95
CA ARG A 32 -10.41 6.54 -4.33
C ARG A 32 -8.89 6.31 -4.47
N ILE A 33 -8.49 5.06 -4.59
CA ILE A 33 -7.13 4.65 -4.95
C ILE A 33 -7.21 3.93 -6.29
N SER A 34 -6.45 4.39 -7.30
CA SER A 34 -6.41 3.68 -8.57
C SER A 34 -5.74 2.31 -8.38
N PRO A 35 -6.15 1.26 -9.12
CA PRO A 35 -5.51 -0.05 -9.03
C PRO A 35 -3.99 0.00 -9.25
N ALA A 36 -3.54 0.87 -10.17
CA ALA A 36 -2.11 1.09 -10.44
C ALA A 36 -1.37 1.69 -9.23
N LEU A 37 -1.98 2.67 -8.54
CA LEU A 37 -1.39 3.28 -7.34
C LEU A 37 -1.36 2.29 -6.18
N ARG A 38 -2.42 1.49 -6.01
CA ARG A 38 -2.46 0.41 -5.02
C ARG A 38 -1.35 -0.61 -5.26
N HIS A 39 -1.21 -1.09 -6.50
CA HIS A 39 -0.14 -2.01 -6.88
C HIS A 39 1.25 -1.44 -6.58
N GLN A 40 1.51 -0.20 -7.01
CA GLN A 40 2.78 0.47 -6.71
C GLN A 40 3.04 0.61 -5.22
N ALA A 41 2.02 0.95 -4.42
CA ALA A 41 2.15 1.04 -2.97
C ALA A 41 2.52 -0.30 -2.34
N LEU A 42 1.93 -1.41 -2.81
CA LEU A 42 2.25 -2.74 -2.30
C LEU A 42 3.65 -3.21 -2.70
N VAL A 43 4.10 -2.90 -3.92
CA VAL A 43 5.49 -3.18 -4.37
C VAL A 43 6.49 -2.37 -3.54
N LEU A 44 6.25 -1.07 -3.35
CA LEU A 44 7.11 -0.20 -2.53
C LEU A 44 7.10 -0.58 -1.04
N ALA A 45 6.04 -1.24 -0.59
CA ALA A 45 5.94 -1.80 0.74
C ALA A 45 6.56 -3.20 0.84
N GLU A 46 7.10 -3.78 -0.23
CA GLU A 46 7.60 -5.17 -0.24
C GLU A 46 6.51 -6.19 0.16
N GLU A 47 5.24 -5.89 -0.15
CA GLU A 47 4.07 -6.75 0.11
C GLU A 47 3.52 -7.42 -1.13
N LEU A 48 4.05 -7.05 -2.30
CA LEU A 48 3.73 -7.68 -3.57
C LEU A 48 5.04 -7.81 -4.36
N ASP A 49 5.33 -9.04 -4.79
CA ASP A 49 6.46 -9.29 -5.68
C ASP A 49 6.09 -8.91 -7.11
N VAL A 50 7.03 -8.29 -7.81
CA VAL A 50 6.91 -7.91 -9.22
C VAL A 50 7.21 -9.09 -10.15
N MET A 51 7.70 -10.22 -9.61
CA MET A 51 8.01 -11.43 -10.38
C MET A 51 6.87 -12.47 -10.33
N GLY A 52 5.75 -12.13 -10.97
CA GLY A 52 4.67 -13.06 -11.32
C GLY A 52 4.66 -13.41 -12.81
N MET A 53 5.80 -13.82 -13.36
CA MET A 53 5.90 -14.57 -14.62
C MET A 53 6.69 -15.86 -14.33
N GLY A 54 5.98 -16.88 -13.84
CA GLY A 54 6.44 -18.23 -13.62
C GLY A 54 5.28 -19.19 -13.75
#